data_AF-A0A6P0YVX2-F1
#
_entry.id   AF-A0A6P0YVX2-F1
#
_cell.length_a   1.000
_cell.length_b   1.000
_cell.length_c   1.000
_cell.angle_alpha   90.00
_cell.angle_beta   90.00
_cell.angle_gamma   90.00
#
_symmetry.space_group_name_H-M   'P 1'
#
loop_
_entity.id
_entity.type
_entity.pdbx_description
1 polymer ?
#
loop_
_entity_poly.entity_id
_entity_poly.type
_entity_poly.pdbx_seq_one_letter_code
_entity_poly.pdbx_strand_id
1 'polypeptide(L)'
;MFRLGLPSSTSGDRRCYQRKTIRTRFAAIIPRYLMVSGVLLSGALITGCQQSTVARTPRTFTVEQDWELSPGNLVAGYRISGGLGDVSIDLKGRPLYAPFAGTLQLHKENCAVFSSPEVPAYLLRFCDIQKPQLGDLLQGERIGVSQTLQFAALRKQPTGEWTIVEPAQDILERVLTPSP
;
A
#
# COMPACT_ATOMS: atom_id res chain seq x y z
N MET A 1 -46.15 -3.47 1.26
CA MET A 1 -46.22 -2.48 2.37
C MET A 1 -44.92 -2.62 3.13
N PHE A 2 -43.94 -1.72 3.10
CA PHE A 2 -43.96 -0.26 3.18
C PHE A 2 -43.07 0.39 2.10
N ARG A 3 -43.40 1.65 1.81
CA ARG A 3 -42.77 2.54 0.82
C ARG A 3 -42.29 3.80 1.57
N LEU A 4 -41.34 4.52 0.97
CA LEU A 4 -40.85 5.89 1.26
C LEU A 4 -39.68 5.97 2.28
N GLY A 5 -38.62 6.75 2.04
CA GLY A 5 -38.39 7.75 1.02
C GLY A 5 -36.91 8.07 0.79
N LEU A 6 -36.62 8.53 -0.42
CA LEU A 6 -35.36 9.14 -0.84
C LEU A 6 -35.26 10.56 -0.26
N PRO A 7 -34.04 11.07 -0.05
CA PRO A 7 -33.76 12.47 -0.28
C PRO A 7 -32.95 12.64 -1.58
N SER A 8 -33.56 13.33 -2.52
CA SER A 8 -32.90 14.08 -3.57
C SER A 8 -32.23 15.32 -2.98
N SER A 9 -30.95 15.56 -3.24
CA SER A 9 -30.39 16.91 -3.17
C SER A 9 -29.27 17.08 -4.20
N THR A 10 -29.61 17.86 -5.23
CA THR A 10 -28.73 18.47 -6.23
C THR A 10 -27.90 19.60 -5.61
N SER A 11 -26.60 19.62 -5.83
CA SER A 11 -25.71 20.80 -5.82
C SER A 11 -24.30 20.28 -6.15
N GLY A 12 -23.66 20.62 -7.26
CA GLY A 12 -23.16 21.96 -7.52
C GLY A 12 -21.63 21.91 -7.58
N ASP A 13 -21.12 21.50 -8.74
CA ASP A 13 -19.92 22.01 -9.44
C ASP A 13 -18.73 22.56 -8.62
N ARG A 14 -17.55 21.95 -8.79
CA ARG A 14 -16.39 22.60 -9.45
C ARG A 14 -15.14 21.71 -9.40
N ARG A 15 -14.77 21.19 -10.58
CA ARG A 15 -13.42 20.64 -10.84
C ARG A 15 -12.39 21.77 -10.75
N CYS A 16 -11.57 21.79 -9.69
CA CYS A 16 -10.35 22.60 -9.67
C CYS A 16 -9.30 21.95 -10.58
N TYR A 17 -9.12 22.56 -11.74
CA TYR A 17 -8.09 22.28 -12.73
C TYR A 17 -6.71 22.63 -12.16
N GLN A 18 -5.91 21.63 -11.82
CA GLN A 18 -4.51 21.80 -11.38
C GLN A 18 -3.63 22.14 -12.59
N ARG A 19 -3.40 23.44 -12.82
CA ARG A 19 -2.49 23.94 -13.87
C ARG A 19 -1.06 24.01 -13.31
N LYS A 20 -0.25 23.00 -13.63
CA LYS A 20 1.18 22.90 -13.32
C LYS A 20 1.93 24.04 -14.02
N THR A 21 2.35 25.06 -13.29
CA THR A 21 3.09 26.21 -13.84
C THR A 21 4.58 25.90 -13.87
N ILE A 22 5.13 25.87 -15.09
CA ILE A 22 6.56 25.73 -15.39
C ILE A 22 7.28 27.01 -14.96
N ARG A 23 8.31 26.88 -14.11
CA ARG A 23 9.19 27.97 -13.68
C ARG A 23 10.11 28.36 -14.84
N THR A 24 9.84 29.48 -15.49
CA THR A 24 10.80 30.13 -16.40
C THR A 24 11.53 31.23 -15.63
N ARG A 25 12.85 31.09 -15.50
CA ARG A 25 13.73 32.12 -14.92
C ARG A 25 13.85 33.28 -15.92
N PHE A 26 13.54 34.49 -15.49
CA PHE A 26 13.97 35.71 -16.18
C PHE A 26 14.66 36.64 -15.19
N ALA A 27 15.93 36.92 -15.48
CA ALA A 27 16.75 37.92 -14.85
C ALA A 27 16.57 39.26 -15.60
N ALA A 28 16.38 40.35 -14.86
CA ALA A 28 16.55 41.75 -15.30
C ALA A 28 16.67 42.59 -14.01
N ILE A 29 17.82 43.14 -13.62
CA ILE A 29 18.53 44.34 -14.09
C ILE A 29 17.67 45.64 -14.01
N ILE A 30 17.75 46.31 -12.84
CA ILE A 30 17.99 47.76 -12.52
C ILE A 30 17.35 48.83 -13.48
N PRO A 31 16.68 49.94 -13.03
CA PRO A 31 17.22 50.96 -12.10
C PRO A 31 16.29 51.74 -11.14
N ARG A 32 16.97 52.36 -10.16
CA ARG A 32 16.54 53.47 -9.28
C ARG A 32 16.04 54.69 -10.07
N TYR A 33 14.86 55.22 -9.74
CA TYR A 33 14.52 56.64 -9.90
C TYR A 33 13.50 57.13 -8.84
N LEU A 34 13.89 58.22 -8.19
CA LEU A 34 13.19 59.37 -7.61
C LEU A 34 11.71 59.31 -7.13
N MET A 35 11.56 59.83 -5.91
CA MET A 35 10.41 60.50 -5.27
C MET A 35 9.32 61.04 -6.20
N VAL A 36 8.04 60.89 -5.83
CA VAL A 36 7.05 61.97 -5.60
C VAL A 36 5.87 61.41 -4.78
N SER A 37 5.47 62.17 -3.76
CA SER A 37 4.32 62.00 -2.86
C SER A 37 2.97 61.91 -3.58
N GLY A 38 2.04 61.10 -3.06
CA GLY A 38 0.64 61.14 -3.50
C GLY A 38 -0.22 60.07 -2.85
N VAL A 39 -0.91 60.44 -1.78
CA VAL A 39 -1.94 59.66 -1.10
C VAL A 39 -2.96 59.12 -2.09
N LEU A 40 -3.13 57.79 -2.15
CA LEU A 40 -4.40 57.14 -2.46
C LEU A 40 -4.42 55.77 -1.76
N LEU A 41 -5.04 55.77 -0.59
CA LEU A 41 -5.24 54.65 0.31
C LEU A 41 -6.31 53.70 -0.27
N SER A 42 -5.98 52.99 -1.35
CA SER A 42 -6.84 51.94 -1.92
C SER A 42 -6.68 50.66 -1.11
N GLY A 43 -7.40 50.58 0.01
CA GLY A 43 -7.50 49.38 0.85
C GLY A 43 -8.14 48.22 0.10
N ALA A 44 -7.31 47.46 -0.62
CA ALA A 44 -7.69 46.15 -1.12
C ALA A 44 -7.89 45.22 0.09
N LEU A 45 -9.16 44.98 0.44
CA LEU A 45 -9.57 43.96 1.40
C LEU A 45 -9.16 42.59 0.84
N ILE A 46 -7.97 42.13 1.23
CA ILE A 46 -7.52 40.76 1.01
C ILE A 46 -8.38 39.90 1.95
N THR A 47 -9.55 39.46 1.48
CA THR A 47 -10.32 38.39 2.12
C THR A 47 -9.51 37.10 1.96
N GLY A 48 -8.59 36.87 2.91
CA GLY A 48 -7.91 35.60 3.03
C GLY A 48 -8.92 34.53 3.41
N CYS A 49 -9.16 33.57 2.51
CA CYS A 49 -9.83 32.33 2.85
C CYS A 49 -9.01 31.62 3.93
N GLN A 50 -9.42 31.76 5.19
CA GLN A 50 -8.94 30.89 6.25
C GLN A 50 -9.52 29.50 6.01
N GLN A 51 -8.72 28.65 5.38
CA GLN A 51 -9.02 27.24 5.23
C GLN A 51 -8.83 26.62 6.62
N SER A 52 -9.92 26.52 7.38
CA SER A 52 -9.92 25.84 8.68
C SER A 52 -9.57 24.37 8.46
N THR A 53 -8.30 24.02 8.63
CA THR A 53 -7.86 22.65 8.75
C THR A 53 -8.41 22.12 10.06
N VAL A 54 -9.60 21.52 10.01
CA VAL A 54 -10.16 20.77 11.14
C VAL A 54 -9.15 19.67 11.46
N ALA A 55 -8.42 19.83 12.56
CA ALA A 55 -7.48 18.84 13.04
C ALA A 55 -8.27 17.57 13.36
N ARG A 56 -8.12 16.55 12.51
CA ARG A 56 -8.77 15.26 12.71
C ARG A 56 -8.00 14.52 13.79
N THR A 57 -8.53 14.49 15.01
CA THR A 57 -7.93 13.72 16.11
C THR A 57 -7.86 12.25 15.70
N PRO A 58 -6.67 11.61 15.72
CA PRO A 58 -6.54 10.18 15.49
C PRO A 58 -7.41 9.40 16.47
N ARG A 59 -8.12 8.38 15.98
CA ARG A 59 -8.87 7.46 16.86
C ARG A 59 -7.91 6.37 17.31
N THR A 60 -7.80 6.18 18.63
CA THR A 60 -7.07 5.05 19.21
C THR A 60 -8.04 3.91 19.43
N PHE A 61 -7.69 2.70 19.00
CA PHE A 61 -8.39 1.46 19.30
C PHE A 61 -7.34 0.37 19.57
N THR A 62 -7.66 -0.57 20.43
CA THR A 62 -6.79 -1.72 20.74
C THR A 62 -7.30 -2.92 19.97
N VAL A 63 -6.43 -3.57 19.20
CA VAL A 63 -6.71 -4.86 18.58
C VAL A 63 -6.00 -5.93 19.40
N GLU A 64 -6.77 -6.81 20.04
CA GLU A 64 -6.24 -7.95 20.77
C GLU A 64 -6.24 -9.17 19.83
N GLN A 65 -5.12 -9.40 19.16
CA GLN A 65 -4.86 -10.60 18.38
C GLN A 65 -3.48 -11.13 18.78
N ASP A 66 -3.41 -12.39 19.24
CA ASP A 66 -2.19 -13.04 19.72
C ASP A 66 -1.57 -13.86 18.58
N TRP A 67 -1.14 -13.16 17.53
CA TRP A 67 -0.50 -13.75 16.36
C TRP A 67 1.01 -13.86 16.61
N GLU A 68 1.59 -15.00 16.27
CA GLU A 68 3.04 -15.24 16.32
C GLU A 68 3.81 -14.21 15.49
N LEU A 69 3.27 -13.85 14.32
CA LEU A 69 3.83 -12.86 13.42
C LEU A 69 3.23 -11.47 13.68
N SER A 70 3.85 -10.71 14.58
CA SER A 70 3.43 -9.36 14.98
C SER A 70 4.33 -8.24 14.45
N PRO A 71 3.80 -7.01 14.27
CA PRO A 71 4.60 -5.84 13.91
C PRO A 71 5.79 -5.64 14.87
N GLY A 72 6.97 -5.48 14.28
CA GLY A 72 8.23 -5.35 15.03
C GLY A 72 9.03 -6.65 15.14
N ASN A 73 8.43 -7.83 14.96
CA ASN A 73 9.18 -9.08 14.89
C ASN A 73 10.13 -9.11 13.69
N LEU A 74 11.17 -9.93 13.82
CA LEU A 74 12.12 -10.21 12.75
C LEU A 74 11.93 -11.65 12.28
N VAL A 75 11.80 -11.84 10.97
CA VAL A 75 11.78 -13.16 10.33
C VAL A 75 12.85 -13.15 9.25
N ALA A 76 13.80 -14.09 9.32
CA ALA A 76 14.99 -14.10 8.46
C ALA A 76 15.75 -12.74 8.41
N GLY A 77 15.72 -11.97 9.50
CA GLY A 77 16.33 -10.63 9.58
C GLY A 77 15.52 -9.49 8.96
N TYR A 78 14.35 -9.76 8.39
CA TYR A 78 13.43 -8.76 7.85
C TYR A 78 12.38 -8.36 8.90
N ARG A 79 12.05 -7.07 8.93
CA ARG A 79 11.07 -6.52 9.88
C ARG A 79 9.65 -6.70 9.38
N ILE A 80 8.81 -7.28 10.22
CA ILE A 80 7.36 -7.23 10.05
C ILE A 80 6.88 -5.82 10.40
N SER A 81 6.17 -5.21 9.45
CA SER A 81 5.65 -3.83 9.52
C SER A 81 4.13 -3.76 9.76
N GLY A 82 3.41 -4.88 9.55
CA GLY A 82 1.97 -4.98 9.74
C GLY A 82 1.54 -6.46 9.83
N GLY A 83 0.44 -6.72 10.52
CA GLY A 83 -0.14 -8.06 10.72
C GLY A 83 -1.60 -7.95 11.16
N LEU A 84 -2.54 -8.15 10.23
CA LEU A 84 -4.00 -8.21 10.48
C LEU A 84 -4.69 -8.98 9.33
N GLY A 85 -4.51 -10.30 9.28
CA GLY A 85 -4.89 -11.11 8.12
C GLY A 85 -3.66 -11.53 7.31
N ASP A 86 -3.06 -10.55 6.64
CA ASP A 86 -1.77 -10.68 5.95
C ASP A 86 -0.64 -10.01 6.73
N VAL A 87 0.59 -10.39 6.39
CA VAL A 87 1.83 -9.90 6.99
C VAL A 87 2.52 -8.97 6.00
N SER A 88 2.77 -7.73 6.42
CA SER A 88 3.51 -6.75 5.63
C SER A 88 5.00 -6.76 6.01
N ILE A 89 5.90 -6.96 5.06
CA ILE A 89 7.34 -7.14 5.33
C ILE A 89 8.15 -6.12 4.54
N ASP A 90 9.04 -5.38 5.21
CA ASP A 90 9.98 -4.47 4.53
C ASP A 90 11.17 -5.26 3.99
N LEU A 91 11.22 -5.40 2.67
CA LEU A 91 12.23 -6.18 1.95
C LEU A 91 13.28 -5.33 1.28
N LYS A 92 13.09 -4.01 1.14
CA LYS A 92 14.11 -3.10 0.57
C LYS A 92 14.64 -3.55 -0.80
N GLY A 93 13.79 -4.15 -1.64
CA GLY A 93 14.14 -4.61 -2.98
C GLY A 93 14.77 -6.00 -3.02
N ARG A 94 14.69 -6.78 -1.94
CA ARG A 94 15.29 -8.11 -1.84
C ARG A 94 14.45 -9.18 -2.56
N PRO A 95 15.09 -10.29 -2.99
CA PRO A 95 14.41 -11.36 -3.69
C PRO A 95 13.53 -12.20 -2.77
N LEU A 96 12.54 -12.83 -3.38
CA LEU A 96 11.66 -13.84 -2.79
C LEU A 96 11.91 -15.18 -3.47
N TYR A 97 11.71 -16.26 -2.72
CA TYR A 97 12.01 -17.62 -3.16
C TYR A 97 10.80 -18.54 -3.01
N ALA A 98 10.70 -19.54 -3.87
CA ALA A 98 9.69 -20.58 -3.78
C ALA A 98 9.99 -21.47 -2.55
N PRO A 99 9.07 -21.57 -1.57
CA PRO A 99 9.34 -22.33 -0.35
C PRO A 99 9.30 -23.86 -0.57
N PHE A 100 8.70 -24.30 -1.67
CA PHE A 100 8.48 -25.69 -2.10
C PHE A 100 8.57 -25.77 -3.62
N ALA A 101 8.55 -26.97 -4.19
CA ALA A 101 8.23 -27.10 -5.62
C ALA A 101 6.74 -26.80 -5.84
N GLY A 102 6.40 -26.01 -6.86
CA GLY A 102 5.01 -25.61 -7.08
C GLY A 102 4.83 -24.68 -8.28
N THR A 103 3.67 -24.05 -8.36
CA THR A 103 3.30 -23.19 -9.49
C THR A 103 2.90 -21.81 -8.98
N LEU A 104 3.47 -20.76 -9.58
CA LEU A 104 3.11 -19.37 -9.33
C LEU A 104 2.19 -18.86 -10.46
N GLN A 105 1.04 -18.31 -10.09
CA GLN A 105 0.04 -17.79 -11.02
C GLN A 105 -0.35 -16.36 -10.66
N LEU A 106 -0.68 -15.55 -11.67
CA LEU A 106 -1.19 -14.21 -11.42
C LEU A 106 -2.56 -14.28 -10.73
N HIS A 107 -2.75 -13.37 -9.78
CA HIS A 107 -4.00 -13.12 -9.10
C HIS A 107 -4.35 -11.63 -9.22
N LYS A 108 -5.59 -11.25 -8.86
CA LYS A 108 -6.07 -9.87 -8.98
C LYS A 108 -5.14 -8.88 -8.26
N GLU A 109 -5.19 -7.62 -8.68
CA GLU A 109 -4.61 -6.49 -7.93
C GLU A 109 -3.12 -6.59 -7.60
N ASN A 110 -2.30 -6.94 -8.61
CA ASN A 110 -0.83 -7.03 -8.45
C ASN A 110 -0.39 -8.10 -7.44
N CYS A 111 -1.21 -9.13 -7.27
CA CYS A 111 -0.88 -10.30 -6.47
C CYS A 111 -0.55 -11.50 -7.37
N ALA A 112 0.22 -12.42 -6.83
CA ALA A 112 0.39 -13.77 -7.36
C ALA A 112 0.01 -14.77 -6.27
N VAL A 113 -0.47 -15.93 -6.69
CA VAL A 113 -0.78 -17.06 -5.82
C VAL A 113 0.12 -18.21 -6.19
N PHE A 114 0.71 -18.82 -5.16
CA PHE A 114 1.52 -20.01 -5.27
C PHE A 114 0.80 -21.20 -4.65
N SER A 115 0.80 -22.30 -5.38
CA SER A 115 0.25 -23.59 -4.96
C SER A 115 1.35 -24.64 -5.05
N SER A 116 1.41 -25.56 -4.09
CA SER A 116 2.35 -26.68 -4.11
C SER A 116 1.62 -27.99 -3.80
N PRO A 117 1.96 -29.09 -4.50
CA PRO A 117 1.48 -30.42 -4.14
C PRO A 117 1.99 -30.90 -2.77
N GLU A 118 3.07 -30.30 -2.25
CA GLU A 118 3.60 -30.62 -0.91
C GLU A 118 2.67 -30.15 0.21
N VAL A 119 1.90 -29.07 -0.03
CA VAL A 119 0.93 -28.49 0.91
C VAL A 119 -0.42 -28.24 0.21
N PRO A 120 -1.15 -29.30 -0.21
CA PRO A 120 -2.24 -29.20 -1.19
C PRO A 120 -3.50 -28.46 -0.69
N ALA A 121 -3.63 -28.28 0.63
CA ALA A 121 -4.72 -27.53 1.24
C ALA A 121 -4.40 -26.05 1.48
N TYR A 122 -3.24 -25.58 1.02
CA TYR A 122 -2.76 -24.22 1.24
C TYR A 122 -2.44 -23.49 -0.06
N LEU A 123 -2.64 -22.17 -0.04
CA LEU A 123 -2.17 -21.24 -1.05
C LEU A 123 -1.36 -20.15 -0.36
N LEU A 124 -0.30 -19.68 -1.03
CA LEU A 124 0.47 -18.52 -0.59
C LEU A 124 0.18 -17.36 -1.54
N ARG A 125 -0.32 -16.25 -1.01
CA ARG A 125 -0.55 -15.03 -1.78
C ARG A 125 0.60 -14.06 -1.52
N PHE A 126 1.15 -13.54 -2.60
CA PHE A 126 2.20 -12.53 -2.58
C PHE A 126 1.73 -11.32 -3.38
N CYS A 127 1.66 -10.15 -2.76
CA CYS A 127 1.39 -8.92 -3.49
C CYS A 127 2.59 -7.99 -3.49
N ASP A 128 2.61 -7.07 -4.45
CA ASP A 128 3.71 -6.12 -4.66
C ASP A 128 5.04 -6.77 -5.06
N ILE A 129 4.96 -7.92 -5.74
CA ILE A 129 6.11 -8.54 -6.41
C ILE A 129 6.38 -7.80 -7.72
N GLN A 130 7.63 -7.41 -7.92
CA GLN A 130 8.15 -6.90 -9.18
C GLN A 130 8.77 -8.05 -9.98
N LYS A 131 8.43 -8.11 -11.28
CA LYS A 131 8.93 -9.11 -12.25
C LYS A 131 8.74 -10.55 -11.75
N PRO A 132 7.50 -10.98 -11.46
CA PRO A 132 7.24 -12.33 -10.98
C PRO A 132 7.62 -13.38 -12.04
N GLN A 133 8.30 -14.45 -11.62
CA GLN A 133 8.57 -15.64 -12.43
C GLN A 133 7.36 -16.57 -12.34
N LEU A 134 6.47 -16.47 -13.33
CA LEU A 134 5.24 -17.25 -13.40
C LEU A 134 5.50 -18.66 -13.92
N GLY A 135 4.58 -19.58 -13.59
CA GLY A 135 4.67 -20.98 -14.00
C GLY A 135 5.27 -21.85 -12.90
N ASP A 136 5.81 -22.99 -13.31
CA ASP A 136 6.38 -23.95 -12.38
C ASP A 136 7.74 -23.47 -11.86
N LEU A 137 7.94 -23.66 -10.56
CA LEU A 137 9.13 -23.28 -9.82
C LEU A 137 9.58 -24.47 -8.97
N LEU A 138 10.88 -24.72 -8.95
CA LEU A 138 11.51 -25.59 -7.98
C LEU A 138 11.67 -24.85 -6.64
N GLN A 139 11.80 -25.61 -5.56
CA GLN A 139 12.13 -25.03 -4.25
C GLN A 139 13.41 -24.21 -4.34
N GLY A 140 13.42 -23.04 -3.69
CA GLY A 140 14.56 -22.13 -3.67
C GLY A 140 14.72 -21.30 -4.95
N GLU A 141 13.94 -21.55 -6.01
CA GLU A 141 13.95 -20.67 -7.18
C GLU A 141 13.36 -19.30 -6.86
N ARG A 142 13.87 -18.29 -7.55
CA ARG A 142 13.44 -16.91 -7.32
C ARG A 142 12.02 -16.71 -7.87
N ILE A 143 11.10 -16.31 -6.99
CA ILE A 143 9.75 -15.84 -7.35
C ILE A 143 9.81 -14.44 -7.98
N GLY A 144 10.62 -13.54 -7.43
CA GLY A 144 10.70 -12.15 -7.87
C GLY A 144 11.45 -11.29 -6.87
N VAL A 145 11.19 -9.98 -6.89
CA VAL A 145 11.75 -9.01 -5.91
C VAL A 145 10.64 -8.10 -5.39
N SER A 146 10.77 -7.56 -4.18
CA SER A 146 9.79 -6.62 -3.65
C SER A 146 10.43 -5.57 -2.73
N GLN A 147 9.83 -4.37 -2.69
CA GLN A 147 10.17 -3.35 -1.70
C GLN A 147 9.46 -3.62 -0.38
N THR A 148 8.16 -3.90 -0.46
CA THR A 148 7.31 -4.31 0.65
C THR A 148 6.47 -5.46 0.17
N LEU A 149 6.58 -6.61 0.82
CA LEU A 149 5.76 -7.78 0.48
C LEU A 149 4.52 -7.79 1.38
N GLN A 150 3.35 -7.94 0.76
CA GLN A 150 2.14 -8.39 1.45
C GLN A 150 2.03 -9.90 1.27
N PHE A 151 2.18 -10.64 2.36
CA PHE A 151 2.19 -12.09 2.37
C PHE A 151 0.99 -12.64 3.14
N ALA A 152 0.27 -13.59 2.55
CA ALA A 152 -0.82 -14.28 3.23
C ALA A 152 -0.76 -15.78 2.94
N ALA A 153 -1.08 -16.59 3.95
CA ALA A 153 -1.46 -17.97 3.75
C ALA A 153 -2.98 -18.08 3.67
N LEU A 154 -3.47 -18.92 2.76
CA LEU A 154 -4.88 -19.27 2.69
C LEU A 154 -5.01 -20.78 2.88
N ARG A 155 -6.00 -21.19 3.67
CA ARG A 155 -6.34 -22.60 3.87
C ARG A 155 -7.67 -22.92 3.20
N LYS A 156 -7.74 -24.08 2.54
CA LYS A 156 -8.96 -24.60 1.97
C LYS A 156 -9.86 -25.15 3.07
N GLN A 157 -11.08 -24.65 3.14
CA GLN A 157 -12.11 -25.12 4.06
C GLN A 157 -12.80 -26.38 3.51
N PRO A 158 -13.44 -27.19 4.36
CA PRO A 158 -14.22 -28.35 3.92
C PRO A 158 -15.34 -27.99 2.93
N THR A 159 -15.84 -26.76 3.00
CA THR A 159 -16.83 -26.20 2.06
C THR A 159 -16.26 -25.93 0.66
N GLY A 160 -14.93 -25.96 0.51
CA GLY A 160 -14.22 -25.61 -0.73
C GLY A 160 -13.76 -24.16 -0.82
N GLU A 161 -14.20 -23.30 0.11
CA GLU A 161 -13.80 -21.90 0.17
C GLU A 161 -12.38 -21.73 0.73
N TRP A 162 -11.74 -20.61 0.40
CA TRP A 162 -10.40 -20.27 0.90
C TRP A 162 -10.50 -19.19 1.97
N THR A 163 -9.84 -19.39 3.11
CA THR A 163 -9.82 -18.42 4.21
C THR A 163 -8.38 -18.05 4.54
N ILE A 164 -8.15 -16.76 4.81
CA ILE A 164 -6.86 -16.29 5.29
C ILE A 164 -6.59 -16.89 6.68
N VAL A 165 -5.40 -17.45 6.83
CA VAL A 165 -4.88 -17.96 8.09
C VAL A 165 -3.53 -17.32 8.35
N GLU A 166 -3.11 -17.28 9.60
CA GLU A 166 -1.76 -16.87 9.93
C GLU A 166 -0.75 -17.79 9.22
N PRO A 167 0.20 -17.23 8.46
CA PRO A 167 1.23 -18.04 7.85
C PRO A 167 2.22 -18.55 8.90
N ALA A 168 2.65 -19.79 8.76
CA ALA A 168 3.70 -20.34 9.61
C ALA A 168 5.03 -19.61 9.39
N GLN A 169 5.74 -19.30 10.48
CA GLN A 169 7.00 -18.56 10.43
C GLN A 169 8.05 -19.27 9.57
N ASP A 170 8.16 -20.59 9.65
CA ASP A 170 9.12 -21.39 8.89
C ASP A 170 8.90 -21.35 7.36
N ILE A 171 7.65 -21.32 6.91
CA ILE A 171 7.29 -21.11 5.51
C ILE A 171 7.73 -19.71 5.07
N LEU A 172 7.46 -18.70 5.90
CA LEU A 172 7.88 -17.34 5.60
C LEU A 172 9.41 -17.21 5.54
N GLU A 173 10.15 -17.86 6.43
CA GLU A 173 11.61 -17.88 6.39
C GLU A 173 12.15 -18.45 5.07
N ARG A 174 11.55 -19.53 4.56
CA ARG A 174 11.89 -20.12 3.24
C ARG A 174 11.53 -19.21 2.07
N VAL A 175 10.49 -18.40 2.19
CA VAL A 175 10.17 -17.38 1.17
C VAL A 175 11.23 -16.28 1.14
N LEU A 176 11.77 -15.91 2.30
CA LEU A 176 12.68 -14.78 2.47
C LEU A 176 14.16 -15.15 2.31
N THR A 177 14.49 -16.43 2.34
CA THR A 177 15.85 -16.95 2.22
C THR A 177 15.94 -18.04 1.17
N PRO A 178 17.01 -18.07 0.36
CA PRO A 178 17.20 -19.17 -0.57
C PRO A 178 17.37 -20.47 0.22
N SER A 179 16.56 -21.48 -0.07
CA SER A 179 16.83 -22.84 0.40
C SER A 179 18.05 -23.40 -0.36
N PRO A 180 18.98 -24.08 0.33
CA PRO A 180 20.13 -24.74 -0.30
C PRO A 180 19.73 -25.89 -1.23
#